data_AF-A0AA34RYZ5-F1
#
_entry.id   AF-A0AA34RYZ5-F1
#
_cell.length_a   1.000
_cell.length_b   1.000
_cell.length_c   1.000
_cell.angle_alpha   90.00
_cell.angle_beta   90.00
_cell.angle_gamma   90.00
#
_symmetry.space_group_name_H-M   'P 1'
#
loop_
_entity.id
_entity.type
_entity.pdbx_description
1 polymer ?
#
loop_
_entity_poly.entity_id
_entity_poly.type
_entity_poly.pdbx_seq_one_letter_code
_entity_poly.pdbx_strand_id
1 'polypeptide(L)'
;MGIKPFVGALLMLSSVVGLAVADHRHEKREDEYRDGPCHVKEVSDKGDYKLEVKCPDGRGRTWPRGEWKEEYWDGPCRVKVEAKRDEYKKEVKCEGRDDD
;
A
#
# COMPACT_ATOMS: atom_id res chain seq x y z
N MET A 1 -64.61 -0.32 17.88
CA MET A 1 -64.72 -1.40 18.89
C MET A 1 -63.62 -2.40 18.57
N GLY A 2 -62.68 -2.80 19.41
CA GLY A 2 -62.36 -2.53 20.80
C GLY A 2 -60.91 -3.01 21.04
N ILE A 3 -60.28 -2.39 22.02
CA ILE A 3 -58.86 -2.52 22.44
C ILE A 3 -58.62 -3.89 23.09
N LYS A 4 -57.39 -4.45 23.03
CA LYS A 4 -56.60 -4.96 24.18
C LYS A 4 -55.33 -5.78 23.81
N PRO A 5 -54.36 -5.92 24.75
CA PRO A 5 -52.95 -5.58 24.52
C PRO A 5 -51.99 -6.75 24.78
N PHE A 6 -50.75 -6.61 24.32
CA PHE A 6 -49.56 -7.23 24.92
C PHE A 6 -48.44 -6.19 24.76
N VAL A 7 -48.18 -5.29 25.71
CA VAL A 7 -47.38 -5.53 26.92
C VAL A 7 -46.25 -6.54 26.69
N GLY A 8 -45.05 -5.99 26.49
CA GLY A 8 -43.87 -6.41 27.23
C GLY A 8 -43.03 -7.53 26.60
N ALA A 9 -41.90 -7.13 26.00
CA ALA A 9 -40.61 -7.74 26.29
C ALA A 9 -39.51 -6.89 25.62
N LEU A 10 -38.98 -5.95 26.39
CA LEU A 10 -37.75 -5.23 26.11
C LEU A 10 -36.59 -6.24 26.26
N LEU A 11 -36.09 -6.80 25.15
CA LEU A 11 -34.86 -7.60 25.17
C LEU A 11 -33.65 -6.66 25.12
N MET A 12 -33.24 -6.23 26.31
CA MET A 12 -31.89 -5.77 26.58
C MET A 12 -30.96 -6.99 26.54
N LEU A 13 -30.19 -7.17 25.47
CA LEU A 13 -29.05 -8.07 25.51
C LEU A 13 -27.85 -7.45 24.80
N SER A 14 -26.98 -6.96 25.69
CA SER A 14 -25.52 -7.07 25.63
C SER A 14 -24.83 -6.46 24.42
N SER A 15 -24.33 -5.26 24.65
CA SER A 15 -23.13 -4.69 24.07
C SER A 15 -22.05 -5.76 23.87
N VAL A 16 -21.91 -6.23 22.63
CA VAL A 16 -20.61 -6.73 22.17
C VAL A 16 -19.92 -5.50 21.61
N VAL A 17 -19.20 -4.79 22.48
CA VAL A 17 -18.09 -3.96 22.00
C VAL A 17 -17.07 -4.97 21.50
N GLY A 18 -17.20 -5.36 20.23
CA GLY A 18 -16.13 -6.02 19.53
C GLY A 18 -14.99 -5.02 19.46
N LEU A 19 -14.07 -5.06 20.44
CA LEU A 19 -12.69 -4.68 20.15
C LEU A 19 -12.21 -5.71 19.13
N ALA A 20 -12.42 -5.40 17.86
CA ALA A 20 -11.55 -5.93 16.83
C ALA A 20 -10.16 -5.39 17.16
N VAL A 21 -9.36 -6.20 17.85
CA VAL A 21 -7.92 -6.05 17.83
C VAL A 21 -7.58 -6.20 16.35
N ALA A 22 -7.30 -5.08 15.69
CA ALA A 22 -6.73 -5.09 14.37
C ALA A 22 -5.36 -5.75 14.53
N ASP A 23 -5.30 -7.07 14.35
CA ASP A 23 -4.07 -7.76 14.01
C ASP A 23 -3.60 -7.08 12.73
N HIS A 24 -2.61 -6.19 12.84
CA HIS A 24 -1.87 -5.67 11.70
C HIS A 24 -1.05 -6.84 11.14
N ARG A 25 -1.72 -7.86 10.61
CA ARG A 25 -1.09 -8.84 9.74
C ARG A 25 -0.44 -8.00 8.66
N HIS A 26 0.88 -8.12 8.56
CA HIS A 26 1.69 -7.42 7.58
C HIS A 26 1.32 -7.96 6.18
N GLU A 27 0.14 -7.59 5.70
CA GLU A 27 -0.39 -7.99 4.43
C GLU A 27 0.31 -7.18 3.35
N LYS A 28 0.83 -7.89 2.35
CA LYS A 28 1.42 -7.29 1.17
C LYS A 28 0.41 -6.31 0.57
N ARG A 29 0.76 -5.04 0.55
CA ARG A 29 -0.08 -3.99 -0.01
C ARG A 29 0.34 -3.76 -1.45
N GLU A 30 -0.61 -3.89 -2.38
CA GLU A 30 -0.40 -3.60 -3.80
C GLU A 30 -1.41 -2.57 -4.26
N ASP A 31 -0.94 -1.43 -4.73
CA ASP A 31 -1.77 -0.36 -5.29
C ASP A 31 -1.35 -0.12 -6.75
N GLU A 32 -2.34 -0.07 -7.65
CA GLU A 32 -2.13 0.34 -9.03
C GLU A 32 -3.06 1.50 -9.37
N TYR A 33 -2.50 2.60 -9.84
CA TYR A 33 -3.26 3.79 -10.24
C TYR A 33 -2.64 4.46 -11.46
N ARG A 34 -3.37 5.42 -12.02
CA ARG A 34 -2.88 6.26 -13.11
C ARG A 34 -2.58 7.66 -12.60
N ASP A 35 -1.35 8.10 -12.81
CA ASP A 35 -0.90 9.48 -12.59
C ASP A 35 -0.78 10.15 -13.96
N GLY A 36 -1.91 10.73 -14.41
CA GLY A 36 -2.04 11.27 -15.76
C GLY A 36 -1.83 10.20 -16.85
N PRO A 37 -0.87 10.37 -17.77
CA PRO A 37 -0.55 9.39 -18.81
C PRO A 37 0.23 8.18 -18.27
N CYS A 38 0.68 8.19 -17.02
CA CYS A 38 1.53 7.15 -16.45
C CYS A 38 0.73 6.13 -15.63
N HIS A 39 1.06 4.86 -15.76
CA HIS A 39 0.66 3.80 -14.82
C HIS A 39 1.67 3.72 -13.68
N VAL A 40 1.17 3.73 -12.45
CA VAL A 40 1.98 3.59 -11.24
C VAL A 40 1.56 2.34 -10.50
N LYS A 41 2.52 1.50 -10.15
CA LYS A 41 2.33 0.30 -9.36
C LYS A 41 3.23 0.36 -8.13
N GLU A 42 2.63 0.35 -6.95
CA GLU A 42 3.30 0.38 -5.66
C GLU A 42 3.04 -0.94 -4.94
N VAL A 43 4.12 -1.57 -4.46
CA VAL A 43 4.05 -2.82 -3.71
C VAL A 43 4.86 -2.64 -2.43
N SER A 44 4.23 -2.79 -1.28
CA SER A 44 4.87 -2.75 0.03
C SER A 44 4.71 -4.09 0.73
N ASP A 45 5.81 -4.73 1.10
CA ASP A 45 5.84 -6.05 1.74
C ASP A 45 6.92 -6.10 2.81
N LYS A 46 6.54 -6.25 4.08
CA LYS A 46 7.44 -6.44 5.24
C LYS A 46 8.70 -5.57 5.26
N GLY A 47 8.58 -4.28 4.92
CA GLY A 47 9.72 -3.35 4.84
C GLY A 47 10.41 -3.28 3.48
N ASP A 48 10.13 -4.23 2.58
CA ASP A 48 10.42 -4.07 1.15
C ASP A 48 9.39 -3.15 0.50
N TYR A 49 9.85 -2.28 -0.38
CA TYR A 49 9.00 -1.39 -1.17
C TYR A 49 9.43 -1.42 -2.63
N LYS A 50 8.47 -1.55 -3.55
CA LYS A 50 8.68 -1.50 -4.99
C LYS A 50 7.73 -0.49 -5.61
N LEU A 51 8.27 0.39 -6.44
CA LEU A 51 7.54 1.37 -7.21
C LEU A 51 7.91 1.20 -8.67
N GLU A 52 6.93 0.87 -9.50
CA GLU A 52 7.07 0.83 -10.96
C GLU A 52 6.16 1.91 -11.57
N VAL A 53 6.74 2.86 -12.28
CA VAL A 53 6.04 3.90 -13.02
C VAL A 53 6.29 3.66 -14.50
N LYS A 54 5.24 3.56 -15.30
CA LYS A 54 5.30 3.38 -16.76
C LYS A 54 4.51 4.48 -17.44
N CYS A 55 5.21 5.35 -18.17
CA CYS A 55 4.65 6.44 -18.94
C CYS A 55 4.85 6.15 -20.45
N PRO A 56 3.80 5.71 -21.16
CA PRO A 56 3.86 5.52 -22.61
C PRO A 56 4.37 6.80 -23.31
N ASP A 57 5.23 6.64 -24.31
CA ASP A 57 5.84 7.71 -25.11
C ASP A 57 6.77 8.69 -24.36
N GLY A 58 7.15 8.42 -23.11
CA GLY A 58 7.96 9.35 -22.29
C GLY A 58 7.27 10.68 -22.00
N ARG A 59 5.98 10.80 -22.35
CA ARG A 59 5.13 11.95 -22.11
C ARG A 59 4.61 11.88 -20.68
N GLY A 60 5.44 12.20 -19.70
CA GLY A 60 4.98 12.25 -18.31
C GLY A 60 6.08 12.55 -17.30
N ARG A 61 7.26 11.96 -17.46
CA ARG A 61 8.44 12.25 -16.63
C ARG A 61 9.69 12.17 -17.48
N THR A 62 10.17 13.31 -18.00
CA THR A 62 11.56 13.39 -18.45
C THR A 62 12.41 13.43 -17.19
N TRP A 63 13.03 12.30 -16.83
CA TRP A 63 13.96 12.30 -15.71
C TRP A 63 15.09 13.28 -16.02
N PRO A 64 15.44 14.20 -15.11
CA PRO A 64 16.41 15.27 -15.38
C PRO A 64 17.79 14.76 -15.84
N ARG A 65 18.12 13.50 -15.51
CA ARG A 65 19.40 12.84 -15.82
C ARG A 65 19.33 11.87 -17.00
N GLY A 66 18.21 11.79 -17.72
CA GLY A 66 18.02 10.79 -18.77
C GLY A 66 17.84 9.38 -18.20
N GLU A 67 18.41 8.38 -18.85
CA GLU A 67 18.39 6.99 -18.37
C GLU A 67 19.54 6.76 -17.40
N TRP A 68 19.22 6.34 -16.18
CA TRP A 68 20.23 6.09 -15.15
C TRP A 68 19.82 4.94 -14.25
N LYS A 69 20.84 4.30 -13.68
CA LYS A 69 20.68 3.25 -12.70
C LYS A 69 21.60 3.55 -11.53
N GLU A 70 21.06 3.48 -10.33
CA GLU A 70 21.80 3.67 -9.10
C GLU A 70 21.44 2.58 -8.13
N GLU A 71 22.45 2.09 -7.43
CA GLU A 71 22.27 1.19 -6.30
C GLU A 71 23.08 1.73 -5.15
N TYR A 72 22.42 1.97 -4.03
CA TYR A 72 23.06 2.47 -2.83
C TYR A 72 22.41 1.84 -1.58
N TRP A 73 23.10 1.97 -0.47
CA TRP A 73 22.61 1.55 0.83
C TRP A 73 22.21 2.78 1.63
N ASP A 74 20.99 2.79 2.12
CA ASP A 74 20.45 3.78 3.04
C ASP A 74 20.25 3.10 4.40
N GLY A 75 21.28 3.14 5.24
CA GLY A 75 21.34 2.36 6.47
C GLY A 75 21.26 0.85 6.20
N PRO A 76 20.32 0.11 6.83
CA PRO A 76 20.13 -1.32 6.59
C PRO A 76 19.37 -1.63 5.29
N CYS A 77 19.01 -0.61 4.50
CA CYS A 77 18.18 -0.77 3.32
C CYS A 77 18.97 -0.62 2.02
N ARG A 78 18.90 -1.63 1.15
CA ARG A 78 19.41 -1.58 -0.21
C ARG A 78 18.38 -0.95 -1.13
N VAL A 79 18.71 0.20 -1.70
CA VAL A 79 17.87 0.93 -2.65
C VAL A 79 18.43 0.75 -4.06
N LYS A 80 17.59 0.29 -4.98
CA LYS A 80 17.87 0.18 -6.41
C LYS A 80 16.91 1.09 -7.16
N VAL A 81 17.45 2.03 -7.91
CA VAL A 81 16.66 2.90 -8.78
C VAL A 81 17.11 2.68 -10.22
N GLU A 82 16.15 2.45 -11.10
CA GLU A 82 16.36 2.36 -12.54
C GLU A 82 15.35 3.29 -13.20
N ALA A 83 15.84 4.39 -13.77
CA ALA A 83 15.06 5.37 -14.50
C ALA A 83 15.38 5.24 -16.00
N LYS A 84 14.34 5.13 -16.82
CA LYS A 84 14.36 5.12 -18.28
C LYS A 84 13.44 6.21 -18.80
N ARG A 85 13.50 6.50 -20.11
CA ARG A 85 12.65 7.52 -20.73
C ARG A 85 11.16 7.33 -20.46
N ASP A 86 10.68 6.10 -20.48
CA ASP A 86 9.27 5.71 -20.35
C ASP A 86 8.98 4.92 -19.06
N GLU A 87 9.99 4.48 -18.33
CA GLU A 87 9.82 3.61 -17.17
C GLU A 87 10.67 4.10 -15.99
N TYR A 88 10.17 3.96 -14.76
CA TYR A 88 10.94 4.16 -13.55
C TYR A 88 10.64 3.06 -12.55
N LYS A 89 11.69 2.48 -12.02
CA LYS A 89 11.63 1.38 -11.05
C LYS A 89 12.45 1.77 -9.84
N LYS A 90 11.85 1.72 -8.67
CA LYS A 90 12.54 1.84 -7.39
C LYS A 90 12.22 0.62 -6.56
N GLU A 91 13.24 -0.13 -6.18
CA GLU A 91 13.13 -1.24 -5.23
C GLU A 91 13.95 -0.87 -4.00
N VAL A 92 13.31 -0.88 -2.84
CA VAL A 92 13.93 -0.73 -1.53
C VAL A 92 13.78 -2.06 -0.85
N LYS A 93 14.89 -2.60 -0.37
CA LYS A 93 14.91 -3.82 0.44
C LYS A 93 15.61 -3.55 1.74
N CYS A 94 14.89 -3.59 2.85
CA CYS A 94 15.45 -3.36 4.17
C CYS A 94 15.81 -4.68 4.82
N GLU A 95 17.07 -4.85 5.20
CA GLU A 95 17.47 -5.92 6.11
C GLU A 95 17.10 -5.50 7.54
N GLY A 96 15.80 -5.48 7.81
CA GLY A 96 15.25 -5.42 9.17
C GLY A 96 15.15 -6.85 9.68
N ARG A 97 15.81 -7.12 10.81
CA ARG A 97 15.75 -8.40 11.52
C ARG A 97 14.30 -8.87 11.56
N ASP A 98 14.06 -10.12 11.18
CA ASP A 98 12.86 -10.82 11.60
C ASP A 98 12.69 -10.53 13.10
N ASP A 99 11.70 -9.73 13.47
CA ASP A 99 11.35 -9.54 14.87
C ASP A 99 10.92 -10.92 15.39
N ASP A 100 11.75 -11.49 16.28
CA ASP A 100 11.52 -12.72 17.06
C ASP A 100 10.14 -12.77 17.74
#